data_AF-A0A958D1X2-F1
#
_entry.id   AF-A0A958D1X2-F1
#
_cell.length_a   1.000
_cell.length_b   1.000
_cell.length_c   1.000
_cell.angle_alpha   90.00
_cell.angle_beta   90.00
_cell.angle_gamma   90.00
#
_symmetry.space_group_name_H-M   'P 1'
#
loop_
_entity.id
_entity.type
_entity.pdbx_description
1 polymer ?
#
loop_
_entity_poly.entity_id
_entity_poly.type
_entity_poly.pdbx_seq_one_letter_code
_entity_poly.pdbx_strand_id
1 'polypeptide(L)' 'MLDFGRETCNDLAHAEAREWLVTNGLGGYAMGTVAGTLARSYHGLMVAAMSPPESPGNPPAARTLLLAKLDEEV' A
#
# COMPACT_ATOMS: atom_id res chain seq x y z
N MET A 1 -9.09 0.42 16.78
CA MET A 1 -8.93 1.68 16.04
C MET A 1 -7.55 2.22 16.40
N LEU A 2 -6.71 2.51 15.41
CA LEU A 2 -5.42 3.17 15.64
C LEU A 2 -5.69 4.68 15.61
N ASP A 3 -5.09 5.40 16.55
CA ASP A 3 -5.19 6.84 16.65
C ASP A 3 -3.77 7.44 16.66
N PHE A 4 -3.55 8.46 15.85
CA PHE A 4 -2.30 9.20 15.79
C PHE A 4 -2.57 10.66 16.15
N GLY A 5 -1.87 11.16 17.15
CA GLY A 5 -2.03 12.53 17.60
C GLY A 5 -1.31 13.53 16.69
N ARG A 6 -1.49 14.83 17.00
CA ARG A 6 -0.86 15.93 16.23
C ARG A 6 0.65 15.84 16.21
N GLU A 7 1.27 15.35 17.28
CA GLU A 7 2.73 15.17 17.34
C GLU A 7 3.25 14.24 16.25
N THR A 8 2.43 13.28 15.82
CA THR A 8 2.75 12.34 14.74
C THR A 8 2.30 12.89 13.39
N CYS A 9 1.08 13.40 13.28
CA CYS A 9 0.48 13.78 12.00
C CYS A 9 0.92 15.18 11.48
N ASN A 10 1.49 16.03 12.34
CA ASN A 10 1.93 17.38 11.98
C ASN A 10 3.44 17.49 11.69
N ASP A 11 4.15 16.36 11.77
CA ASP A 11 5.57 16.26 11.40
C ASP A 11 5.71 15.22 10.29
N LEU A 12 6.20 15.65 9.13
CA LEU A 12 6.26 14.79 7.94
C LEU A 12 7.18 13.57 8.16
N ALA A 13 8.33 13.77 8.81
CA ALA A 13 9.28 12.69 9.05
C ALA A 13 8.67 11.62 9.98
N HIS A 14 7.95 12.03 11.02
CA HIS A 14 7.22 11.11 11.90
C HIS A 14 6.08 10.39 11.18
N ALA A 15 5.32 11.08 10.33
CA ALA A 15 4.21 10.50 9.58
C ALA A 15 4.68 9.53 8.48
N GLU A 16 5.81 9.82 7.82
CA GLU A 16 6.42 8.94 6.81
C GLU A 16 7.10 7.72 7.40
N ALA A 17 7.63 7.82 8.62
CA ALA A 17 8.25 6.69 9.32
C ALA A 17 7.24 5.62 9.77
N ARG A 18 5.94 5.89 9.70
CA ARG A 18 4.86 4.97 10.11
C ARG A 18 4.13 4.44 8.90
N GLU A 19 4.18 3.13 8.73
CA GLU A 19 3.60 2.43 7.58
C GLU A 19 2.38 1.60 8.00
N TRP A 20 1.47 1.41 7.04
CA TRP A 20 0.30 0.56 7.18
C TRP A 20 0.21 -0.40 5.99
N LEU A 21 -0.40 -1.56 6.24
CA LEU A 21 -0.65 -2.60 5.25
C LEU A 21 -2.03 -3.21 5.53
N VAL A 22 -2.87 -3.27 4.49
CA VAL A 22 -4.18 -3.90 4.54
C VAL A 22 -4.29 -4.88 3.37
N THR A 23 -4.51 -6.15 3.67
CA THR A 23 -4.69 -7.19 2.65
C THR A 23 -6.16 -7.40 2.34
N ASN A 24 -6.50 -7.72 1.09
CA ASN A 24 -7.88 -8.03 0.69
C ASN A 24 -8.25 -9.53 0.81
N GLY A 25 -7.33 -10.38 1.29
CA GLY A 25 -7.54 -11.83 1.42
C GLY A 25 -7.47 -12.63 0.10
N LEU A 26 -7.38 -11.96 -1.05
CA LEU A 26 -7.32 -12.55 -2.39
C LEU A 26 -5.92 -12.46 -3.01
N GLY A 27 -4.91 -12.11 -2.20
CA GLY A 27 -3.54 -11.89 -2.66
C GLY A 27 -3.26 -10.48 -3.18
N GLY A 28 -4.19 -9.53 -3.01
CA GLY A 28 -3.93 -8.09 -3.18
C GLY A 28 -3.81 -7.36 -1.85
N TYR A 29 -3.21 -6.18 -1.87
CA TYR A 29 -3.09 -5.33 -0.69
C TYR A 29 -3.02 -3.84 -1.04
N ALA A 30 -3.30 -3.01 -0.03
CA ALA A 30 -3.02 -1.59 0.01
C ALA A 30 -1.95 -1.34 1.07
N MET A 31 -0.97 -0.48 0.78
CA MET A 31 0.05 -0.09 1.75
C MET A 31 0.55 1.33 1.50
N GLY A 32 1.00 1.99 2.56
CA GLY A 32 1.54 3.34 2.48
C GLY A 32 1.99 3.86 3.83
N THR A 33 2.33 5.14 3.89
CA THR A 33 2.63 5.83 5.15
C THR A 33 1.38 6.53 5.71
N VAL A 34 1.43 6.95 6.98
CA VAL A 34 0.38 7.80 7.57
C VAL A 34 0.25 9.14 6.83
N ALA A 35 1.35 9.65 6.28
CA ALA A 35 1.36 10.87 5.46
C ALA A 35 0.73 10.71 4.06
N GLY A 36 0.45 9.47 3.62
CA GLY A 36 0.02 9.18 2.26
C GLY A 36 1.15 9.18 1.22
N THR A 37 2.40 9.42 1.61
CA THR A 37 3.57 9.37 0.72
C THR A 37 3.87 7.93 0.29
N LEU A 38 4.07 7.71 -1.00
CA LEU A 38 4.53 6.43 -1.56
C LEU A 38 6.08 6.35 -1.54
N ALA A 39 6.68 6.41 -0.35
CA ALA A 39 8.13 6.55 -0.17
C ALA A 39 8.96 5.26 -0.43
N ARG A 40 8.31 4.11 -0.65
CA ARG A 40 8.97 2.81 -0.88
C ARG A 40 8.36 2.06 -2.05
N SER A 41 9.14 1.17 -2.65
CA SER A 41 8.64 0.22 -3.65
C SER A 41 7.44 -0.56 -3.10
N TYR A 42 6.44 -0.75 -3.95
CA TYR A 42 5.18 -1.43 -3.63
C TYR A 42 4.21 -0.67 -2.71
N HIS A 43 4.47 0.59 -2.36
CA HIS A 43 3.42 1.46 -1.82
C HIS A 43 2.34 1.75 -2.89
N GLY A 44 1.08 1.72 -2.48
CA GLY A 44 -0.06 1.95 -3.34
C GLY A 44 -1.38 1.48 -2.73
N LEU A 45 -2.49 1.99 -3.23
CA LEU A 45 -3.84 1.59 -2.82
C LEU A 45 -4.27 0.22 -3.37
N MET A 46 -3.62 -0.27 -4.44
CA MET A 46 -3.83 -1.64 -4.91
C MET A 46 -2.55 -2.19 -5.55
N VAL A 47 -1.94 -3.17 -4.89
CA VAL A 47 -0.84 -3.98 -5.42
C VAL A 47 -1.25 -5.45 -5.37
N ALA A 48 -1.08 -6.17 -6.48
CA ALA A 48 -1.47 -7.56 -6.58
C ALA A 48 -0.53 -8.35 -7.51
N ALA A 49 -0.50 -9.67 -7.33
CA ALA A 49 0.15 -10.57 -8.30
C ALA A 49 -0.88 -10.86 -9.40
N MET A 50 -0.54 -10.56 -10.65
CA MET A 50 -1.46 -10.74 -11.79
C MET A 50 -1.55 -12.20 -12.26
N SER A 51 -0.82 -13.12 -11.63
CA SER A 51 -1.01 -14.56 -11.84
C SER A 51 -0.84 -15.32 -10.51
N PRO A 52 -1.78 -16.21 -10.16
CA PRO A 52 -1.65 -17.03 -8.97
C PRO A 52 -0.44 -17.98 -9.10
N PRO A 53 0.35 -18.18 -8.04
CA PRO A 53 1.50 -19.08 -8.06
C PRO A 53 1.10 -20.54 -8.36
N GLU A 54 -0.15 -20.93 -8.16
CA GLU A 54 -0.66 -22.27 -8.49
C GLU A 54 -0.92 -22.50 -9.99
N SER A 55 -0.83 -21.48 -10.86
CA SER A 55 -1.10 -21.66 -12.29
C SER A 55 0.05 -22.43 -12.97
N PRO A 56 -0.19 -23.65 -13.51
CA PRO A 56 0.87 -24.47 -14.09
C PRO A 56 1.59 -23.75 -15.24
N GLY A 57 2.92 -23.74 -15.21
CA GLY A 57 3.75 -23.15 -16.27
C GLY A 57 3.89 -21.63 -16.23
N ASN A 58 3.33 -20.94 -15.23
CA ASN A 58 3.51 -19.50 -15.07
C ASN A 58 4.62 -19.23 -14.03
N PRO A 59 5.67 -18.44 -14.34
CA PRO A 59 6.64 -18.02 -13.33
C PRO A 59 5.95 -17.28 -12.17
N PRO A 60 6.58 -17.20 -10.98
CA PRO A 60 6.05 -16.39 -9.87
C PRO A 60 5.73 -14.99 -10.38
N ALA A 61 4.46 -14.60 -10.33
CA ALA A 61 4.05 -13.30 -10.85
C ALA A 61 4.72 -12.18 -10.06
N ALA A 62 5.35 -11.26 -10.77
CA ALA A 62 5.75 -9.99 -10.21
C ALA A 62 4.52 -9.29 -9.61
N ARG A 63 4.72 -8.58 -8.50
CA ARG A 63 3.69 -7.71 -7.93
C ARG A 63 3.54 -6.50 -8.84
N THR A 64 2.31 -6.23 -9.25
CA THR A 64 1.93 -5.10 -10.11
C THR A 64 1.23 -4.04 -9.28
N LEU A 65 1.66 -2.80 -9.41
CA LEU A 65 0.94 -1.63 -8.89
C LEU A 65 -0.24 -1.34 -9.82
N LEU A 66 -1.46 -1.59 -9.34
CA LEU A 66 -2.71 -1.37 -10.08
C LEU A 66 -3.34 -0.02 -9.76
N LEU A 67 -3.17 0.47 -8.53
CA LEU A 67 -3.62 1.81 -8.11
C LEU A 67 -2.60 2.43 -7.16
N ALA A 68 -1.97 3.53 -7.57
CA ALA A 68 -1.00 4.25 -6.76
C ALA A 68 -1.66 5.09 -5.67
N LYS A 69 -2.59 5.97 -6.07
CA LYS A 69 -3.28 6.94 -5.23
C LYS A 69 -4.66 7.23 -5.82
N LEU A 70 -5.56 7.71 -4.99
CA LEU A 70 -6.84 8.29 -5.39
C LEU A 70 -6.88 9.73 -4.88
N ASP A 71 -7.19 10.67 -5.77
CA ASP A 71 -7.48 12.06 -5.44
C ASP A 71 -8.99 12.26 -5.62
N GLU A 72 -9.68 12.66 -4.55
CA GLU A 72 -11.12 12.89 -4.54
C GLU A 72 -11.40 14.39 -4.67
N GLU A 73 -12.33 14.75 -5.54
CA GLU A 73 -12.85 16.11 -5.68
C GLU A 73 -14.21 16.19 -4.98
N VAL A 74 -14.48 17.31 -4.32
CA VAL A 74 -15.74 17.57 -3.56
C VAL A 74 -16.64 18.51 -4.34
#